data_AF-A0A9X5XHH3-F1
#
_entry.id   AF-A0A9X5XHH3-F1
#
_cell.length_a   1.000
_cell.length_b   1.000
_cell.length_c   1.000
_cell.angle_alpha   90.00
_cell.angle_beta   90.00
_cell.angle_gamma   90.00
#
_symmetry.space_group_name_H-M   'P 1'
#
loop_
_entity.id
_entity.type
_entity.pdbx_description
1 polymer ?
#
loop_
_entity_poly.entity_id
_entity_poly.type
_entity_poly.pdbx_seq_one_letter_code
_entity_poly.pdbx_strand_id
1 'polypeptide(L)'
;MTASEPNRPETGALRDQFALERYRYILQQIQAVNENAHRFLAIYQTLATTLVGAALALFVGYRKWEVAPGAARSGVIGLLVLTTMVAAFTATLIVVGAVAWLDYRNEECDITDEMVGPDFRKRPRPGNLLRWYETYVLLFIIFSVILMWGLCGLLIIPGIK
;
A
#
# COMPACT_ATOMS: atom_id res chain seq x y z
N MET A 1 20.40 -19.07 55.20
CA MET A 1 19.33 -18.04 55.29
C MET A 1 19.38 -17.21 54.02
N THR A 2 18.68 -17.67 52.99
CA THR A 2 18.47 -16.92 51.74
C THR A 2 17.23 -16.05 51.94
N ALA A 3 17.43 -14.74 52.07
CA ALA A 3 16.33 -13.79 52.13
C ALA A 3 15.61 -13.80 50.77
N SER A 4 14.38 -14.31 50.76
CA SER A 4 13.46 -14.13 49.65
C SER A 4 13.16 -12.64 49.50
N GLU A 5 13.59 -12.03 48.40
CA GLU A 5 13.18 -10.68 48.05
C GLU A 5 11.64 -10.61 48.01
N PRO A 6 11.01 -9.65 48.72
CA PRO A 6 9.57 -9.47 48.66
C PRO A 6 9.21 -8.98 47.26
N ASN A 7 8.44 -9.80 46.55
CA ASN A 7 7.84 -9.49 45.26
C ASN A 7 7.10 -8.15 45.39
N ARG A 8 7.69 -7.05 44.88
CA ARG A 8 7.15 -5.69 45.04
C ARG A 8 5.96 -5.53 44.09
N PRO A 9 4.73 -5.36 44.59
CA PRO A 9 3.54 -5.22 43.74
C PRO A 9 3.62 -4.02 42.79
N GLU A 10 4.42 -3.00 43.12
CA GLU A 10 4.68 -1.82 42.28
C GLU A 10 5.35 -2.17 40.94
N THR A 11 6.19 -3.22 40.89
CA THR A 11 6.93 -3.59 39.67
C THR A 11 6.02 -4.26 38.65
N GLY A 12 5.04 -5.06 39.12
CA GLY A 12 4.00 -5.65 38.27
C GLY A 12 3.07 -4.59 37.69
N ALA A 13 2.57 -3.67 38.53
CA ALA A 13 1.69 -2.59 38.09
C ALA A 13 2.34 -1.66 37.05
N LEU A 14 3.63 -1.36 37.20
CA LEU A 14 4.40 -0.56 36.24
C LEU A 14 4.53 -1.29 34.88
N ARG A 15 4.84 -2.59 34.91
CA ARG A 15 4.94 -3.42 33.70
C ARG A 15 3.63 -3.47 32.94
N ASP A 16 2.51 -3.64 33.65
CA ASP A 16 1.17 -3.70 33.04
C ASP A 16 0.79 -2.36 32.39
N GLN A 17 1.16 -1.23 33.02
CA GLN A 17 0.98 0.10 32.43
C GLN A 17 1.79 0.28 31.14
N PHE A 18 3.07 -0.08 31.15
CA PHE A 18 3.92 0.00 29.95
C PHE A 18 3.40 -0.89 28.81
N ALA A 19 2.97 -2.11 29.12
CA ALA A 19 2.40 -3.01 28.12
C ALA A 19 1.10 -2.48 27.54
N LEU A 20 0.26 -1.86 28.37
CA LEU A 20 -0.99 -1.23 27.93
C LEU A 20 -0.73 -0.01 27.05
N GLU A 21 0.30 0.80 27.34
CA GLU A 21 0.73 1.89 26.46
C GLU A 21 1.28 1.38 25.13
N ARG A 22 2.14 0.35 25.15
CA ARG A 22 2.66 -0.28 23.93
C ARG A 22 1.54 -0.86 23.08
N TYR A 23 0.57 -1.52 23.71
CA TYR A 23 -0.61 -2.06 23.05
C TYR A 23 -1.46 -0.96 22.38
N ARG A 24 -1.72 0.14 23.09
CA ARG A 24 -2.41 1.32 22.53
C ARG A 24 -1.66 1.89 21.32
N TYR A 25 -0.33 2.02 21.43
CA TYR A 25 0.50 2.49 20.34
C TYR A 25 0.43 1.57 19.11
N ILE A 26 0.51 0.25 19.30
CA ILE A 26 0.43 -0.74 18.21
C ILE A 26 -0.92 -0.64 17.49
N LEU A 27 -2.03 -0.54 18.23
CA LEU A 27 -3.36 -0.37 17.62
C LEU A 27 -3.46 0.93 16.81
N GLN A 28 -2.86 2.02 17.28
CA GLN A 28 -2.79 3.27 16.54
C GLN A 28 -1.96 3.13 15.26
N GLN A 29 -0.81 2.44 15.31
CA GLN A 29 0.02 2.19 14.12
C GLN A 29 -0.69 1.31 13.10
N ILE A 30 -1.39 0.26 13.53
CA ILE A 30 -2.19 -0.60 12.65
C ILE A 30 -3.26 0.24 11.92
N GLN A 31 -3.97 1.11 12.65
CA GLN A 31 -4.97 1.99 12.06
C GLN A 31 -4.35 2.97 11.06
N ALA A 32 -3.21 3.57 11.41
CA ALA A 32 -2.50 4.52 10.54
C ALA A 32 -2.00 3.85 9.25
N VAL A 33 -1.48 2.62 9.33
CA VAL A 33 -1.07 1.84 8.16
C VAL A 33 -2.26 1.56 7.23
N ASN A 34 -3.41 1.22 7.80
CA ASN A 34 -4.63 0.97 7.04
C ASN A 34 -5.15 2.24 6.33
N GLU A 35 -5.16 3.38 7.03
CA GLU A 35 -5.56 4.67 6.44
C GLU A 35 -4.58 5.12 5.34
N ASN A 36 -3.28 4.91 5.54
CA ASN A 36 -2.25 5.22 4.55
C ASN A 36 -2.45 4.44 3.25
N ALA A 37 -2.85 3.16 3.31
CA ALA A 37 -3.12 2.37 2.10
C ALA A 37 -4.22 3.01 1.24
N HIS A 38 -5.33 3.45 1.85
CA HIS A 38 -6.40 4.16 1.15
C HIS A 38 -5.92 5.51 0.58
N ARG A 39 -5.10 6.25 1.34
CA ARG A 39 -4.51 7.51 0.88
C ARG A 39 -3.61 7.31 -0.33
N PHE A 40 -2.77 6.27 -0.33
CA PHE A 40 -1.90 5.94 -1.47
C PHE A 40 -2.71 5.53 -2.70
N LEU A 41 -3.80 4.78 -2.51
CA LEU A 41 -4.72 4.44 -3.60
C LEU A 41 -5.37 5.68 -4.21
N ALA A 42 -5.85 6.62 -3.40
CA ALA A 42 -6.45 7.86 -3.88
C ALA A 42 -5.44 8.69 -4.68
N ILE A 43 -4.21 8.86 -4.17
CA ILE A 43 -3.12 9.56 -4.86
C ILE A 43 -2.82 8.88 -6.21
N TYR A 44 -2.74 7.55 -6.22
CA TYR A 44 -2.54 6.78 -7.44
C TYR A 44 -3.66 7.02 -8.46
N GLN A 45 -4.92 6.95 -8.03
CA GLN A 45 -6.07 7.18 -8.92
C GLN A 45 -6.04 8.59 -9.53
N THR A 46 -5.75 9.61 -8.73
CA THR A 46 -5.61 10.98 -9.22
C THR A 46 -4.50 11.09 -10.26
N LEU A 47 -3.28 10.64 -9.93
CA LEU A 47 -2.14 10.74 -10.84
C LEU A 47 -2.36 9.93 -12.13
N ALA A 48 -2.85 8.69 -12.00
CA ALA A 48 -3.14 7.84 -13.15
C ALA A 48 -4.20 8.48 -14.05
N THR A 49 -5.28 9.01 -13.48
CA THR A 49 -6.35 9.67 -14.26
C THR A 49 -5.83 10.92 -14.98
N THR A 50 -5.01 11.74 -14.30
CA THR A 50 -4.40 12.93 -14.91
C THR A 50 -3.45 12.56 -16.05
N LEU A 51 -2.57 11.58 -15.86
CA LEU A 51 -1.61 11.15 -16.88
C LEU A 51 -2.28 10.49 -18.08
N VAL A 52 -3.26 9.62 -17.84
CA VAL A 52 -4.07 9.00 -18.91
C VAL A 52 -4.88 10.05 -19.66
N GLY A 53 -5.49 11.00 -18.94
CA GLY A 53 -6.19 12.14 -19.53
C GLY A 53 -5.27 12.98 -20.42
N ALA A 54 -4.04 13.24 -19.97
CA ALA A 54 -3.03 13.94 -20.77
C ALA A 54 -2.64 13.15 -22.03
N ALA A 55 -2.48 11.83 -21.94
CA ALA A 55 -2.16 10.98 -23.09
C ALA A 55 -3.30 10.97 -24.12
N LEU A 56 -4.55 10.88 -23.66
CA LEU A 56 -5.73 10.97 -24.52
C LEU A 56 -5.87 12.35 -25.15
N ALA A 57 -5.63 13.42 -24.38
CA ALA A 57 -5.65 14.79 -24.91
C ALA A 57 -4.59 14.99 -26.00
N LEU A 58 -3.38 14.45 -25.80
CA LEU A 58 -2.33 14.47 -26.82
C LEU A 58 -2.74 13.68 -28.07
N PHE A 59 -3.31 12.50 -27.90
CA PHE A 59 -3.78 11.67 -29.02
C PHE A 59 -4.91 12.32 -29.84
N VAL A 60 -5.88 12.95 -29.19
CA VAL A 60 -6.98 13.63 -29.89
C VAL A 60 -6.54 14.99 -30.45
N GLY A 61 -5.62 15.66 -29.75
CA GLY A 61 -5.21 17.04 -30.03
C GLY A 61 -4.02 17.21 -30.98
N TYR A 62 -3.19 16.19 -31.21
CA TYR A 62 -1.89 16.38 -31.88
C TYR A 62 -2.00 17.07 -33.25
N ARG A 63 -3.05 16.75 -34.04
CA ARG A 63 -3.27 17.39 -35.34
C ARG A 63 -3.64 18.87 -35.22
N LYS A 64 -4.49 19.21 -34.26
CA LYS A 64 -4.92 20.59 -34.01
C LYS A 64 -3.79 21.44 -33.42
N TRP A 65 -2.92 20.82 -32.64
CA TRP A 65 -1.76 21.47 -32.03
C TRP A 65 -0.53 21.46 -32.94
N GLU A 66 -0.66 20.99 -34.19
CA GLU A 66 0.42 20.90 -35.17
C GLU A 66 1.66 20.13 -34.64
N VAL A 67 1.43 19.18 -33.73
CA VAL A 67 2.48 18.34 -33.16
C VAL A 67 2.82 17.24 -34.15
N ALA A 68 4.11 17.10 -34.45
CA ALA A 68 4.59 16.05 -35.33
C ALA A 68 4.13 14.66 -34.84
N PRO A 69 3.61 13.77 -35.70
CA PRO A 69 3.10 12.45 -35.31
C PRO A 69 4.13 11.62 -34.52
N GLY A 70 5.41 11.70 -34.90
CA GLY A 70 6.50 11.05 -34.17
C GLY A 70 6.68 11.58 -32.74
N ALA A 71 6.57 12.90 -32.54
CA ALA A 71 6.64 13.51 -31.22
C ALA A 71 5.41 13.15 -30.37
N ALA A 72 4.21 13.13 -30.95
CA ALA A 72 3.00 12.72 -30.27
C ALA A 72 3.07 11.25 -29.81
N ARG A 73 3.56 10.34 -30.66
CA ARG A 73 3.77 8.93 -30.31
C ARG A 73 4.74 8.77 -29.14
N SER A 74 5.91 9.42 -29.21
CA SER A 74 6.90 9.39 -28.12
C SER A 74 6.34 10.00 -26.83
N GLY A 75 5.54 11.06 -26.93
CA GLY A 75 4.87 11.69 -25.79
C GLY A 75 3.88 10.76 -25.09
N VAL A 76 3.02 10.06 -25.86
CA VAL A 76 2.09 9.05 -25.31
C VAL A 76 2.86 7.92 -24.62
N ILE A 77 3.93 7.41 -25.23
CA ILE A 77 4.76 6.37 -24.63
C ILE A 77 5.42 6.89 -23.33
N GLY A 78 5.94 8.12 -23.33
CA GLY A 78 6.51 8.74 -22.14
C GLY A 78 5.50 8.86 -21.00
N LEU A 79 4.27 9.27 -21.28
CA LEU A 79 3.19 9.34 -20.29
C LEU A 79 2.80 7.97 -19.73
N LEU A 80 2.81 6.92 -20.55
CA LEU A 80 2.60 5.54 -20.10
C LEU A 80 3.73 5.04 -19.19
N VAL A 81 4.98 5.35 -19.53
CA VAL A 81 6.14 5.02 -18.69
C VAL A 81 6.03 5.73 -17.34
N LEU A 82 5.71 7.03 -17.33
CA LEU A 82 5.49 7.77 -16.08
C LEU A 82 4.35 7.16 -15.25
N THR A 83 3.24 6.81 -15.89
CA THR A 83 2.12 6.14 -15.20
C THR A 83 2.55 4.80 -14.61
N THR A 84 3.40 4.06 -15.30
CA THR A 84 3.96 2.78 -14.83
C THR A 84 4.88 2.99 -13.62
N MET A 85 5.71 4.04 -13.63
CA MET A 85 6.55 4.39 -12.49
C MET A 85 5.71 4.75 -11.26
N VAL A 86 4.66 5.55 -11.44
CA VAL A 86 3.72 5.88 -10.35
C VAL A 86 3.04 4.62 -9.81
N ALA A 87 2.59 3.73 -10.69
CA ALA A 87 2.00 2.45 -10.29
C ALA A 87 2.96 1.58 -9.48
N ALA A 88 4.21 1.44 -9.95
CA ALA A 88 5.24 0.64 -9.28
C ALA A 88 5.59 1.21 -7.89
N PHE A 89 5.69 2.54 -7.78
CA PHE A 89 5.93 3.20 -6.52
C PHE A 89 4.77 2.99 -5.52
N THR A 90 3.52 3.19 -5.96
CA THR A 90 2.34 2.93 -5.13
C THR A 90 2.27 1.47 -4.69
N ALA A 91 2.52 0.53 -5.60
CA ALA A 91 2.55 -0.89 -5.28
C ALA A 91 3.59 -1.21 -4.19
N THR A 92 4.77 -0.61 -4.28
CA THR A 92 5.83 -0.75 -3.26
C THR A 92 5.37 -0.23 -1.90
N LEU A 93 4.74 0.95 -1.85
CA LEU A 93 4.22 1.51 -0.60
C LEU A 93 3.16 0.62 0.05
N ILE A 94 2.27 0.03 -0.76
CA ILE A 94 1.26 -0.91 -0.27
C ILE A 94 1.92 -2.18 0.28
N VAL A 95 2.90 -2.74 -0.42
CA VAL A 95 3.63 -3.94 0.04
C VAL A 95 4.38 -3.67 1.35
N VAL A 96 5.06 -2.53 1.47
CA VAL A 96 5.75 -2.15 2.72
C VAL A 96 4.76 -1.93 3.85
N GLY A 97 3.63 -1.26 3.59
CA GLY A 97 2.56 -1.08 4.56
C GLY A 97 1.98 -2.42 5.04
N ALA A 98 1.75 -3.35 4.11
CA ALA A 98 1.36 -4.71 4.42
C ALA A 98 2.37 -5.43 5.34
N VAL A 99 3.67 -5.40 5.01
CA VAL A 99 4.70 -6.01 5.86
C VAL A 99 4.71 -5.38 7.26
N ALA A 100 4.66 -4.06 7.35
CA ALA A 100 4.59 -3.36 8.64
C ALA A 100 3.34 -3.75 9.45
N TRP A 101 2.19 -3.92 8.79
CA TRP A 101 0.97 -4.41 9.45
C TRP A 101 1.16 -5.81 10.04
N LEU A 102 1.82 -6.71 9.31
CA LEU A 102 2.09 -8.07 9.81
C LEU A 102 2.99 -8.04 11.06
N ASP A 103 4.01 -7.19 11.06
CA ASP A 103 4.91 -7.03 12.19
C ASP A 103 4.17 -6.49 13.42
N TYR A 104 3.41 -5.41 13.27
CA TYR A 104 2.61 -4.87 14.38
C TYR A 104 1.56 -5.87 14.89
N ARG A 105 0.98 -6.68 14.02
CA ARG A 105 0.03 -7.72 14.43
C ARG A 105 0.68 -8.89 15.14
N ASN A 106 1.92 -9.22 14.82
CA ASN A 106 2.69 -10.21 15.56
C ASN A 106 3.03 -9.67 16.96
N GLU A 107 3.53 -8.43 17.05
CA GLU A 107 3.81 -7.77 18.34
C GLU A 107 2.57 -7.70 19.22
N GLU A 108 1.40 -7.40 18.64
CA GLU A 108 0.15 -7.38 19.37
C GLU A 108 -0.18 -8.75 19.98
N CYS A 109 -0.01 -9.84 19.21
CA CYS A 109 -0.26 -11.19 19.71
C CYS A 109 0.71 -11.54 20.85
N ASP A 110 1.99 -11.17 20.71
CA ASP A 110 3.02 -11.39 21.74
C ASP A 110 2.64 -10.72 23.08
N ILE A 111 2.18 -9.46 23.04
CA ILE A 111 1.75 -8.72 24.23
C ILE A 111 0.49 -9.34 24.85
N THR A 112 -0.49 -9.75 24.04
CA THR A 112 -1.72 -10.36 24.56
C THR A 112 -1.47 -11.74 25.16
N ASP A 113 -0.54 -12.51 24.60
CA ASP A 113 -0.15 -13.81 25.11
C ASP A 113 0.57 -13.68 26.46
N GLU A 114 1.42 -12.66 26.63
CA GLU A 114 2.11 -12.38 27.90
C GLU A 114 1.15 -11.90 29.00
N MET A 115 0.17 -11.05 28.65
CA MET A 115 -0.65 -10.32 29.63
C MET A 115 -1.97 -11.01 29.98
N VAL A 116 -2.59 -11.72 29.04
CA VAL A 116 -3.93 -12.32 29.23
C VAL A 116 -3.84 -13.83 29.37
N GLY A 117 -3.04 -14.47 28.53
CA GLY A 117 -2.83 -15.91 28.52
C GLY A 117 -2.49 -16.43 27.13
N PRO A 118 -1.84 -17.60 27.06
CA PRO A 118 -1.34 -18.14 25.80
C PRO A 118 -2.47 -18.40 24.80
N ASP A 119 -2.22 -18.07 23.54
CA ASP A 119 -3.10 -18.32 22.39
C ASP A 119 -4.45 -17.57 22.50
N PHE A 120 -4.48 -16.47 23.25
CA PHE A 120 -5.65 -15.59 23.35
C PHE A 120 -6.04 -15.04 21.96
N ARG A 121 -5.04 -14.76 21.10
CA ARG A 121 -5.25 -14.29 19.74
C ARG A 121 -4.35 -15.01 18.74
N LYS A 122 -4.95 -15.59 17.69
CA LYS A 122 -4.21 -16.28 16.63
C LYS A 122 -3.33 -15.31 15.82
N ARG A 123 -2.06 -15.69 15.64
CA ARG A 123 -1.11 -14.97 14.79
C ARG A 123 -1.60 -14.85 13.34
N PRO A 124 -1.31 -13.72 12.66
CA PRO A 124 -1.62 -13.55 11.25
C PRO A 124 -0.90 -14.62 10.42
N ARG A 125 -1.66 -15.37 9.61
CA ARG A 125 -1.09 -16.33 8.67
C ARG A 125 -0.90 -15.64 7.32
N PRO A 126 0.33 -15.54 6.78
CA PRO A 126 0.58 -14.95 5.47
C PRO A 126 -0.01 -15.78 4.33
N GLY A 127 -0.57 -16.98 4.59
CA GLY A 127 -1.34 -17.74 3.60
C GLY A 127 -2.75 -17.21 3.33
N ASN A 128 -3.22 -16.22 4.10
CA ASN A 128 -4.59 -15.69 3.98
C ASN A 128 -4.67 -14.35 3.21
N LEU A 129 -3.70 -14.09 2.32
CA LEU A 129 -3.59 -12.83 1.56
C LEU A 129 -4.84 -12.51 0.74
N LEU A 130 -5.63 -13.51 0.36
CA LEU A 130 -6.90 -13.34 -0.37
C LEU A 130 -8.01 -12.69 0.46
N ARG A 131 -7.90 -12.67 1.80
CA ARG A 131 -8.82 -11.90 2.64
C ARG A 131 -8.43 -10.43 2.77
N TRP A 132 -7.24 -10.09 2.32
CA TRP A 132 -6.66 -8.78 2.54
C TRP A 132 -7.03 -7.85 1.40
N TYR A 133 -7.56 -6.67 1.73
CA TYR A 133 -8.03 -5.72 0.72
C TYR A 133 -6.84 -5.19 -0.10
N GLU A 134 -5.65 -5.08 0.50
CA GLU A 134 -4.40 -4.65 -0.13
C GLU A 134 -4.04 -5.54 -1.33
N THR A 135 -4.32 -6.84 -1.26
CA THR A 135 -4.09 -7.77 -2.37
C THR A 135 -4.94 -7.40 -3.58
N TYR A 136 -6.21 -7.06 -3.37
CA TYR A 136 -7.10 -6.63 -4.46
C TYR A 136 -6.71 -5.27 -5.01
N VAL A 137 -6.21 -4.36 -4.17
CA VAL A 137 -5.68 -3.07 -4.62
C VAL A 137 -4.44 -3.26 -5.51
N LEU A 138 -3.51 -4.14 -5.12
CA LEU A 138 -2.34 -4.46 -5.94
C LEU A 138 -2.73 -5.09 -7.28
N LEU A 139 -3.67 -6.05 -7.26
CA LEU A 139 -4.20 -6.66 -8.49
C LEU A 139 -4.85 -5.60 -9.39
N PHE A 140 -5.61 -4.67 -8.82
CA PHE A 140 -6.21 -3.56 -9.57
C PHE A 140 -5.14 -2.67 -10.23
N ILE A 141 -4.07 -2.29 -9.51
CA ILE A 141 -2.98 -1.48 -10.05
C ILE A 141 -2.25 -2.22 -11.19
N ILE A 142 -1.97 -3.51 -11.01
CA ILE A 142 -1.28 -4.31 -12.04
C ILE A 142 -2.17 -4.44 -13.28
N PHE A 143 -3.43 -4.80 -13.08
CA PHE A 143 -4.40 -4.97 -14.16
C PHE A 143 -4.61 -3.66 -14.93
N SER A 144 -4.74 -2.53 -14.23
CA SER A 144 -4.94 -1.24 -14.88
C SER A 144 -3.74 -0.84 -15.74
N VAL A 145 -2.50 -1.06 -15.29
CA VAL A 145 -1.29 -0.79 -16.09
C VAL A 145 -1.24 -1.67 -17.33
N ILE A 146 -1.50 -2.97 -17.20
CA ILE A 146 -1.54 -3.90 -18.33
C ILE A 146 -2.60 -3.44 -19.35
N LEU A 147 -3.79 -3.08 -18.87
CA LEU A 147 -4.87 -2.60 -19.71
C LEU A 147 -4.49 -1.30 -20.43
N MET A 148 -3.87 -0.34 -19.74
CA MET A 148 -3.40 0.92 -20.34
C MET A 148 -2.38 0.70 -21.44
N TRP A 149 -1.38 -0.15 -21.21
CA TRP A 149 -0.39 -0.51 -22.22
C TRP A 149 -1.02 -1.24 -23.41
N GLY A 150 -1.92 -2.18 -23.15
CA GLY A 150 -2.65 -2.91 -24.19
C GLY A 150 -3.49 -1.97 -25.06
N LEU A 151 -4.32 -1.13 -24.45
CA LEU A 151 -5.15 -0.16 -25.17
C LEU A 151 -4.32 0.86 -25.95
N CYS A 152 -3.24 1.38 -25.35
CA CYS A 152 -2.39 2.33 -26.06
C CYS A 152 -1.62 1.69 -27.21
N GLY A 153 -1.07 0.49 -27.01
CA GLY A 153 -0.31 -0.22 -28.03
C GLY A 153 -1.16 -0.66 -29.21
N LEU A 154 -2.41 -1.10 -28.95
CA LEU A 154 -3.30 -1.62 -29.98
C LEU A 154 -4.14 -0.54 -30.68
N LEU A 155 -4.56 0.50 -29.96
CA LEU A 155 -5.52 1.48 -30.49
C LEU A 155 -4.87 2.85 -30.73
N ILE A 156 -4.18 3.40 -29.73
CA ILE A 156 -3.71 4.80 -29.77
C ILE A 156 -2.50 4.95 -30.68
N ILE A 157 -1.44 4.19 -30.43
CA ILE A 157 -0.17 4.33 -31.16
C ILE A 157 -0.35 4.08 -32.67
N PRO A 158 -1.06 3.03 -33.14
CA PRO A 158 -1.29 2.82 -34.57
C PRO A 158 -2.19 3.88 -35.22
N GLY A 159 -3.03 4.56 -34.42
CA GLY A 159 -3.92 5.62 -34.88
C GLY A 159 -3.23 6.96 -35.12
N ILE A 160 -2.01 7.16 -34.59
CA ILE A 160 -1.22 8.37 -34.83
C ILE A 160 -0.53 8.25 -36.18
N LYS A 161 -0.98 9.06 -37.15
CA LYS A 161 -0.47 9.15 -38.53
C LYS A 161 -0.22 10.59 -38.91
#